data_AF-Q87MA3-F1
#
_entry.id   AF-Q87MA3-F1
#
_cell.length_a   1.000
_cell.length_b   1.000
_cell.length_c   1.000
_cell.angle_alpha   90.00
_cell.angle_beta   90.00
_cell.angle_gamma   90.00
#
_symmetry.space_group_name_H-M   'P 1'
#
loop_
_entity.id
_entity.type
_entity.pdbx_description
1 polymer ?
#
loop_
_entity_poly.entity_id
_entity_poly.type
_entity_poly.pdbx_seq_one_letter_code
_entity_poly.pdbx_strand_id
1 'polypeptide(L)'
;MKKLLLAASVALLAACSAPQQPQLNLMPESTLSTNPIVQGKTYSLTSKDVRAAQYVALVDNGRSNILPLHAKQNLRIALEEALEKQFSSQGFHSDLNSNNAIELNVQEALVNVKHSVMENQMDAKVILEITAETPQGKLVKTYTGTAKRSGTLSASDSDIEETLNDVVTLTLKEIANDPELRQYMQERF
;
A
#
# COMPACT_ATOMS: atom_id res chain seq x y z
N MET A 1 11.18 63.96 -32.43
CA MET A 1 12.37 63.11 -32.68
C MET A 1 12.77 62.41 -31.38
N LYS A 2 13.05 61.10 -31.46
CA LYS A 2 13.85 60.26 -30.54
C LYS A 2 13.34 60.13 -29.09
N LYS A 3 12.57 59.09 -28.74
CA LYS A 3 12.87 57.64 -28.61
C LYS A 3 13.60 57.27 -27.31
N LEU A 4 12.95 56.35 -26.59
CA LEU A 4 13.50 55.25 -25.80
C LEU A 4 14.24 55.61 -24.51
N LEU A 5 13.65 55.23 -23.37
CA LEU A 5 14.29 54.29 -22.44
C LEU A 5 13.21 53.44 -21.75
N LEU A 6 12.79 52.36 -22.42
CA LEU A 6 12.30 51.14 -21.79
C LEU A 6 13.53 50.43 -21.20
N ALA A 7 13.54 50.11 -19.91
CA ALA A 7 14.27 48.95 -19.40
C ALA A 7 13.98 48.72 -17.91
N ALA A 8 14.06 47.44 -17.53
CA ALA A 8 14.22 46.92 -16.18
C ALA A 8 12.95 46.78 -15.33
N SER A 9 12.16 45.75 -15.64
CA SER A 9 11.50 44.90 -14.63
C SER A 9 11.04 43.59 -15.30
N VAL A 10 11.95 42.88 -15.98
CA VAL A 10 11.70 41.47 -16.31
C VAL A 10 12.09 40.70 -15.06
N ALA A 11 11.06 40.29 -14.32
CA ALA A 11 11.18 39.54 -13.10
C ALA A 11 11.92 38.23 -13.38
N LEU A 12 13.04 38.04 -12.67
CA LEU A 12 13.72 36.75 -12.55
C LEU A 12 12.87 35.84 -11.66
N LEU A 13 11.74 35.35 -12.17
CA LEU A 13 11.13 34.12 -11.63
C LEU A 13 11.91 32.93 -12.20
N ALA A 14 13.16 32.77 -11.74
CA ALA A 14 13.80 31.47 -11.79
C ALA A 14 13.04 30.58 -10.80
N ALA A 15 12.06 29.84 -11.32
CA ALA A 15 11.39 28.80 -10.56
C ALA A 15 12.44 27.78 -10.12
N CYS A 16 12.71 27.74 -8.82
CA CYS A 16 13.52 26.69 -8.21
C CYS A 16 12.76 25.37 -8.32
N SER A 17 12.92 24.64 -9.44
CA SER A 17 12.52 23.24 -9.53
C SER A 17 13.52 22.41 -8.73
N ALA A 18 13.34 22.34 -7.42
CA ALA A 18 14.10 21.41 -6.58
C ALA A 18 13.84 19.98 -7.08
N PRO A 19 14.86 19.11 -7.22
CA PRO A 19 14.67 17.72 -7.62
C PRO A 19 13.71 17.03 -6.64
N GLN A 20 12.58 16.52 -7.13
CA GLN A 20 11.69 15.71 -6.31
C GLN A 20 12.35 14.34 -6.10
N GLN A 21 12.35 13.88 -4.85
CA GLN A 21 12.78 12.51 -4.55
C GLN A 21 11.86 11.53 -5.29
N PRO A 22 12.40 10.41 -5.81
CA PRO A 22 11.58 9.40 -6.46
C PRO A 22 10.54 8.88 -5.47
N GLN A 23 9.32 8.70 -5.97
CA GLN A 23 8.21 8.12 -5.24
C GLN A 23 7.77 6.85 -5.97
N LEU A 24 7.35 5.86 -5.20
CA LEU A 24 6.98 4.54 -5.68
C LEU A 24 5.48 4.47 -5.95
N ASN A 25 5.08 3.96 -7.11
CA ASN A 25 3.68 3.64 -7.38
C ASN A 25 3.25 2.43 -6.54
N LEU A 26 2.14 2.59 -5.84
CA LEU A 26 1.47 1.55 -5.08
C LEU A 26 0.06 1.37 -5.63
N MET A 27 -0.14 0.27 -6.34
CA MET A 27 -1.37 -0.09 -7.01
C MET A 27 -1.52 -1.62 -6.98
N PRO A 28 -1.75 -2.21 -5.79
CA PRO A 28 -1.83 -3.66 -5.65
C PRO A 28 -3.07 -4.23 -6.34
N GLU A 29 -2.98 -5.49 -6.76
CA GLU A 29 -4.12 -6.18 -7.36
C GLU A 29 -5.06 -6.72 -6.29
N SER A 30 -6.36 -6.56 -6.50
CA SER A 30 -7.40 -7.17 -5.66
C SER A 30 -7.59 -8.64 -6.02
N THR A 31 -7.80 -9.50 -5.03
CA THR A 31 -8.09 -10.93 -5.28
C THR A 31 -9.59 -11.13 -5.41
N LEU A 32 -10.09 -11.14 -6.65
CA LEU A 32 -11.52 -11.26 -6.92
C LEU A 32 -11.99 -12.72 -6.85
N SER A 33 -13.14 -12.94 -6.21
CA SER A 33 -13.86 -14.22 -6.24
C SER A 33 -14.78 -14.26 -7.46
N THR A 34 -14.85 -15.42 -8.11
CA THR A 34 -15.85 -15.68 -9.17
C THR A 34 -17.19 -16.16 -8.62
N ASN A 35 -17.21 -16.61 -7.35
CA ASN A 35 -18.39 -17.12 -6.69
C ASN A 35 -18.68 -16.30 -5.43
N PRO A 36 -19.80 -15.55 -5.39
CA PRO A 36 -20.26 -14.91 -4.16
C PRO A 36 -20.55 -15.95 -3.08
N ILE A 37 -20.11 -15.68 -1.86
CA ILE A 37 -20.30 -16.56 -0.70
C ILE A 37 -21.45 -16.10 0.20
N VAL A 38 -21.88 -14.85 0.02
CA VAL A 38 -23.01 -14.22 0.73
C VAL A 38 -23.86 -13.44 -0.27
N GLN A 39 -25.05 -13.03 0.16
CA GLN A 39 -25.96 -12.22 -0.65
C GLN A 39 -26.29 -10.92 0.09
N GLY A 40 -25.53 -9.85 -0.19
CA GLY A 40 -25.87 -8.48 0.25
C GLY A 40 -25.64 -8.19 1.72
N LYS A 41 -24.79 -8.97 2.41
CA LYS A 41 -24.35 -8.64 3.78
C LYS A 41 -23.54 -7.34 3.77
N THR A 42 -23.82 -6.43 4.68
CA THR A 42 -23.20 -5.10 4.70
C THR A 42 -22.12 -4.98 5.77
N TYR A 43 -21.13 -4.13 5.55
CA TYR A 43 -20.10 -3.80 6.53
C TYR A 43 -19.63 -2.35 6.34
N SER A 44 -19.19 -1.71 7.41
CA SER A 44 -18.41 -0.47 7.32
C SER A 44 -16.92 -0.81 7.24
N LEU A 45 -16.15 -0.05 6.45
CA LEU A 45 -14.70 -0.23 6.33
C LEU A 45 -13.98 1.00 6.86
N THR A 46 -13.00 0.78 7.74
CA THR A 46 -12.06 1.80 8.18
C THR A 46 -10.64 1.25 8.13
N SER A 47 -9.66 2.12 8.02
CA SER A 47 -8.26 1.72 8.16
C SER A 47 -7.41 2.71 8.94
N LYS A 48 -6.29 2.25 9.48
CA LYS A 48 -5.26 3.06 10.16
C LYS A 48 -3.88 2.62 9.71
N ASP A 49 -2.98 3.60 9.57
CA ASP A 49 -1.55 3.36 9.35
C ASP A 49 -0.87 3.53 10.70
N VAL A 50 -0.51 2.40 11.32
CA VAL A 50 0.12 2.36 12.64
C VAL A 50 1.63 2.10 12.54
N ARG A 51 2.20 2.18 11.33
CA ARG A 51 3.64 2.05 11.10
C ARG A 51 4.39 3.18 11.80
N ALA A 52 5.55 2.85 12.38
CA ALA A 52 6.42 3.84 13.01
C ALA A 52 6.98 4.88 12.02
N ALA A 53 7.04 4.53 10.73
CA ALA A 53 7.48 5.42 9.67
C ALA A 53 6.68 5.18 8.38
N GLN A 54 6.49 6.25 7.60
CA GLN A 54 5.63 6.24 6.41
C GLN A 54 6.34 5.89 5.10
N TYR A 55 7.67 5.73 5.10
CA TYR A 55 8.39 5.23 3.93
C TYR A 55 7.96 3.78 3.65
N VAL A 56 8.01 3.38 2.39
CA VAL A 56 7.65 2.04 1.92
C VAL A 56 8.86 1.28 1.38
N ALA A 57 9.99 1.96 1.19
CA ALA A 57 11.27 1.30 0.93
C ALA A 57 12.44 2.03 1.63
N LEU A 58 13.47 1.26 1.98
CA LEU A 58 14.76 1.77 2.43
C LEU A 58 15.84 1.21 1.52
N VAL A 59 16.55 2.10 0.82
CA VAL A 59 17.62 1.73 -0.09
C VAL A 59 18.98 2.00 0.56
N ASP A 60 19.71 0.94 0.88
CA ASP A 60 21.09 1.01 1.35
C ASP A 60 22.05 0.86 0.16
N ASN A 61 22.75 1.94 -0.17
CA ASN A 61 23.72 1.99 -1.27
C ASN A 61 25.16 1.65 -0.84
N GLY A 62 25.37 1.11 0.36
CA GLY A 62 26.68 0.65 0.83
C GLY A 62 27.66 1.76 1.21
N ARG A 63 27.24 3.04 1.22
CA ARG A 63 28.07 4.20 1.60
C ARG A 63 27.55 4.94 2.84
N SER A 64 26.88 4.24 3.75
CA SER A 64 26.19 4.81 4.93
C SER A 64 25.05 5.78 4.59
N ASN A 65 24.56 5.75 3.35
CA ASN A 65 23.41 6.54 2.92
C ASN A 65 22.21 5.61 2.75
N ILE A 66 21.30 5.62 3.72
CA ILE A 66 20.00 4.98 3.62
C ILE A 66 19.02 5.98 3.01
N LEU A 67 18.47 5.66 1.84
CA LEU A 67 17.50 6.50 1.16
C LEU A 67 16.08 5.97 1.42
N PRO A 68 15.24 6.68 2.19
CA PRO A 68 13.83 6.33 2.33
C PRO A 68 13.04 6.75 1.08
N LEU A 69 12.24 5.83 0.55
CA LEU A 69 11.31 6.09 -0.55
C LEU A 69 9.86 5.99 -0.06
N HIS A 70 9.02 6.90 -0.56
CA HIS A 70 7.61 6.98 -0.19
C HIS A 70 6.71 6.56 -1.35
N ALA A 71 5.53 6.04 -1.03
CA ALA A 71 4.51 5.78 -2.04
C ALA A 71 3.91 7.10 -2.55
N LYS A 72 3.54 7.15 -3.83
CA LYS A 72 2.76 8.27 -4.40
C LYS A 72 1.34 8.28 -3.86
N GLN A 73 0.76 7.10 -3.75
CA GLN A 73 -0.59 6.88 -3.22
C GLN A 73 -0.55 6.73 -1.70
N ASN A 74 -1.65 7.09 -1.03
CA ASN A 74 -1.82 6.77 0.38
C ASN A 74 -2.04 5.25 0.52
N LEU A 75 -1.13 4.57 1.21
CA LEU A 75 -1.15 3.12 1.42
C LEU A 75 -2.46 2.62 2.00
N ARG A 76 -3.06 3.36 2.94
CA ARG A 76 -4.36 3.01 3.53
C ARG A 76 -5.45 2.97 2.47
N ILE A 77 -5.54 4.03 1.66
CA ILE A 77 -6.58 4.17 0.64
C ILE A 77 -6.43 3.08 -0.43
N ALA A 78 -5.20 2.81 -0.88
CA ALA A 78 -4.93 1.75 -1.84
C ALA A 78 -5.36 0.36 -1.33
N LEU A 79 -5.13 0.07 -0.04
CA LEU A 79 -5.54 -1.17 0.59
C LEU A 79 -7.06 -1.23 0.85
N GLU A 80 -7.67 -0.13 1.28
CA GLU A 80 -9.14 -0.01 1.43
C GLU A 80 -9.84 -0.32 0.12
N GLU A 81 -9.43 0.34 -0.98
CA GLU A 81 -9.99 0.10 -2.31
C GLU A 81 -9.83 -1.35 -2.77
N ALA A 82 -8.66 -1.97 -2.49
CA ALA A 82 -8.40 -3.34 -2.88
C ALA A 82 -9.25 -4.34 -2.08
N LEU A 83 -9.40 -4.13 -0.77
CA LEU A 83 -10.24 -4.93 0.10
C LEU A 83 -11.73 -4.77 -0.25
N GLU A 84 -12.17 -3.54 -0.53
CA GLU A 84 -13.56 -3.27 -0.91
C GLU A 84 -13.92 -4.02 -2.20
N LYS A 85 -13.08 -3.93 -3.24
CA LYS A 85 -13.24 -4.69 -4.49
C LYS A 85 -13.30 -6.20 -4.23
N GLN A 86 -12.40 -6.70 -3.39
CA GLN A 86 -12.32 -8.10 -3.02
C GLN A 86 -13.58 -8.59 -2.29
N PHE A 87 -14.01 -7.91 -1.24
CA PHE A 87 -15.23 -8.28 -0.50
C PHE A 87 -16.50 -8.08 -1.33
N SER A 88 -16.54 -7.07 -2.20
CA SER A 88 -17.62 -6.87 -3.16
C SER A 88 -17.76 -8.07 -4.11
N SER A 89 -16.65 -8.59 -4.64
CA SER A 89 -16.67 -9.81 -5.48
C SER A 89 -17.16 -11.06 -4.74
N GLN A 90 -17.11 -11.05 -3.41
CA GLN A 90 -17.60 -12.12 -2.54
C GLN A 90 -19.08 -11.95 -2.14
N GLY A 91 -19.72 -10.85 -2.56
CA GLY A 91 -21.14 -10.55 -2.32
C GLY A 91 -21.43 -9.66 -1.11
N PHE A 92 -20.39 -9.13 -0.45
CA PHE A 92 -20.55 -8.13 0.61
C PHE A 92 -20.71 -6.73 0.04
N HIS A 93 -21.30 -5.81 0.81
CA HIS A 93 -21.47 -4.41 0.41
C HIS A 93 -20.94 -3.45 1.48
N SER A 94 -20.20 -2.43 1.06
CA SER A 94 -19.76 -1.37 1.97
C SER A 94 -20.92 -0.42 2.28
N ASP A 95 -21.28 -0.28 3.55
CA ASP A 95 -22.29 0.65 4.06
C ASP A 95 -21.82 1.25 5.38
N LEU A 96 -21.71 2.58 5.41
CA LEU A 96 -21.29 3.35 6.59
C LEU A 96 -22.24 3.18 7.79
N ASN A 97 -23.48 2.73 7.56
CA ASN A 97 -24.48 2.50 8.61
C ASN A 97 -24.57 1.03 9.04
N SER A 98 -23.71 0.16 8.52
CA SER A 98 -23.72 -1.25 8.93
C SER A 98 -23.36 -1.40 10.41
N ASN A 99 -24.01 -2.34 11.09
CA ASN A 99 -23.64 -2.77 12.44
C ASN A 99 -22.40 -3.67 12.45
N ASN A 100 -21.95 -4.12 11.28
CA ASN A 100 -20.71 -4.88 11.12
C ASN A 100 -19.60 -3.94 10.69
N ALA A 101 -18.42 -4.12 11.26
CA ALA A 101 -17.27 -3.28 10.98
C ALA A 101 -16.06 -4.14 10.57
N ILE A 102 -15.32 -3.64 9.58
CA ILE A 102 -13.98 -4.09 9.26
C ILE A 102 -13.03 -2.94 9.54
N GLU A 103 -12.04 -3.18 10.40
CA GLU A 103 -10.90 -2.28 10.63
C GLU A 103 -9.63 -2.92 10.06
N LEU A 104 -8.96 -2.20 9.17
CA LEU A 104 -7.64 -2.53 8.63
C LEU A 104 -6.55 -1.74 9.34
N ASN A 105 -5.64 -2.42 10.02
CA ASN A 105 -4.43 -1.82 10.57
C ASN A 105 -3.21 -2.21 9.74
N VAL A 106 -2.55 -1.21 9.16
CA VAL A 106 -1.26 -1.39 8.48
C VAL A 106 -0.14 -1.31 9.52
N GLN A 107 0.45 -2.44 9.86
CA GLN A 107 1.50 -2.53 10.88
C GLN A 107 2.91 -2.47 10.28
N GLU A 108 3.08 -3.01 9.07
CA GLU A 108 4.34 -2.97 8.33
C GLU A 108 4.04 -2.98 6.83
N ALA A 109 4.81 -2.22 6.06
CA ALA A 109 4.81 -2.26 4.60
C ALA A 109 6.13 -1.64 4.14
N LEU A 110 7.14 -2.50 3.98
CA LEU A 110 8.52 -2.07 3.79
C LEU A 110 9.27 -3.01 2.86
N VAL A 111 9.96 -2.43 1.87
CA VAL A 111 10.99 -3.08 1.08
C VAL A 111 12.36 -2.62 1.55
N ASN A 112 13.15 -3.53 2.11
CA ASN A 112 14.55 -3.27 2.43
C ASN A 112 15.41 -3.67 1.25
N VAL A 113 16.10 -2.70 0.66
CA VAL A 113 16.96 -2.90 -0.50
C VAL A 113 18.41 -2.77 -0.06
N LYS A 114 19.17 -3.84 -0.24
CA LYS A 114 20.62 -3.87 -0.01
C LYS A 114 21.31 -3.92 -1.35
N HIS A 115 22.12 -2.91 -1.64
CA HIS A 115 22.95 -2.88 -2.84
C HIS A 115 24.40 -3.25 -2.52
N SER A 116 24.98 -4.05 -3.41
CA SER A 116 26.42 -4.12 -3.61
C SER A 116 26.78 -3.65 -5.02
N VAL A 117 28.07 -3.66 -5.37
CA VAL A 117 28.54 -3.29 -6.71
C VAL A 117 28.03 -4.25 -7.80
N MET A 118 27.76 -5.51 -7.45
CA MET A 118 27.46 -6.57 -8.43
C MET A 118 26.04 -7.12 -8.32
N GLU A 119 25.40 -6.97 -7.17
CA GLU A 119 24.10 -7.58 -6.86
C GLU A 119 23.24 -6.65 -6.01
N ASN A 120 21.93 -6.87 -6.08
CA ASN A 120 20.97 -6.32 -5.16
C ASN A 120 20.14 -7.43 -4.51
N GLN A 121 19.70 -7.17 -3.29
CA GLN A 121 18.73 -7.98 -2.57
C GLN A 121 17.62 -7.07 -2.05
N MET A 122 16.37 -7.44 -2.36
CA MET A 122 15.17 -6.80 -1.88
C MET A 122 14.42 -7.77 -0.96
N ASP A 123 14.34 -7.43 0.31
CA ASP A 123 13.53 -8.13 1.31
C ASP A 123 12.30 -7.27 1.61
N ALA A 124 11.14 -7.70 1.11
CA ALA A 124 9.87 -7.02 1.32
C ALA A 124 9.01 -7.73 2.35
N LYS A 125 8.37 -6.95 3.22
CA LYS A 125 7.46 -7.45 4.25
C LYS A 125 6.29 -6.51 4.42
N VAL A 126 5.10 -7.11 4.50
CA VAL A 126 3.84 -6.42 4.78
C VAL A 126 3.15 -7.17 5.91
N ILE A 127 2.72 -6.42 6.92
CA ILE A 127 1.89 -6.94 8.02
C ILE A 127 0.60 -6.12 8.04
N LEU A 128 -0.52 -6.79 7.80
CA LEU A 128 -1.86 -6.23 7.90
C LEU A 128 -2.63 -6.95 8.99
N GLU A 129 -3.34 -6.21 9.82
CA GLU A 129 -4.30 -6.76 10.76
C GLU A 129 -5.70 -6.37 10.35
N ILE A 130 -6.60 -7.36 10.31
CA ILE A 130 -8.02 -7.18 10.05
C ILE A 130 -8.77 -7.50 11.34
N THR A 131 -9.56 -6.55 11.80
CA THR A 131 -10.58 -6.77 12.82
C THR A 131 -11.95 -6.79 12.17
N ALA A 132 -12.65 -7.91 12.24
CA ALA A 132 -14.04 -8.05 11.83
C ALA A 132 -14.92 -8.07 13.08
N GLU A 133 -15.73 -7.05 13.29
CA GLU A 133 -16.51 -6.84 14.51
C GLU A 133 -18.01 -6.77 14.22
N THR A 134 -18.80 -7.34 15.12
CA THR A 134 -20.27 -7.32 15.11
C THR A 134 -20.76 -7.09 16.54
N PRO A 135 -22.05 -6.80 16.78
CA PRO A 135 -22.57 -6.69 18.14
C PRO A 135 -22.42 -7.96 18.99
N GLN A 136 -22.17 -9.12 18.36
CA GLN A 136 -22.04 -10.41 19.03
C GLN A 136 -20.59 -10.77 19.38
N GLY A 137 -19.60 -10.06 18.84
CA GLY A 137 -18.19 -10.35 19.06
C GLY A 137 -17.28 -9.80 17.97
N LYS A 138 -15.99 -10.13 18.08
CA LYS A 138 -14.97 -9.73 17.10
C LYS A 138 -14.00 -10.87 16.79
N LEU A 139 -13.52 -10.89 15.56
CA LEU A 139 -12.40 -11.71 15.10
C LEU A 139 -11.26 -10.77 14.71
N VAL A 140 -10.06 -11.03 15.22
CA VAL A 140 -8.84 -10.27 14.89
C VAL A 140 -7.84 -11.22 14.27
N LYS A 141 -7.33 -10.88 13.09
CA LYS A 141 -6.41 -11.71 12.32
C LYS A 141 -5.27 -10.86 11.77
N THR A 142 -4.05 -11.38 11.88
CA THR A 142 -2.85 -10.74 11.33
C THR A 142 -2.34 -11.57 10.15
N TYR A 143 -2.07 -10.89 9.04
CA TYR A 143 -1.58 -11.45 7.78
C TYR A 143 -0.18 -10.91 7.52
N THR A 144 0.74 -11.78 7.13
CA THR A 144 2.15 -11.41 6.92
C THR A 144 2.60 -11.90 5.55
N GLY A 145 2.65 -10.99 4.58
CA GLY A 145 3.28 -11.26 3.30
C GLY A 145 4.77 -10.97 3.36
N THR A 146 5.57 -11.85 2.78
CA THR A 146 7.00 -11.61 2.54
C THR A 146 7.35 -11.92 1.11
N ALA A 147 8.20 -11.11 0.50
CA ALA A 147 8.80 -11.39 -0.80
C ALA A 147 10.30 -11.15 -0.74
N LYS A 148 11.06 -11.98 -1.47
CA LYS A 148 12.49 -11.80 -1.65
C LYS A 148 12.83 -11.84 -3.11
N ARG A 149 13.60 -10.85 -3.56
CA ARG A 149 14.10 -10.78 -4.93
C ARG A 149 15.56 -10.41 -4.93
N SER A 150 16.30 -11.01 -5.84
CA SER A 150 17.71 -10.68 -6.07
C SER A 150 17.91 -10.40 -7.55
N GLY A 151 18.73 -9.41 -7.85
CA GLY A 151 19.08 -9.02 -9.20
C GLY A 151 20.58 -8.78 -9.34
N THR A 152 21.04 -8.74 -10.58
CA THR A 152 22.37 -8.23 -10.90
C THR A 152 22.32 -6.70 -10.91
N LEU A 153 23.42 -6.05 -10.57
CA LEU A 153 23.52 -4.58 -10.49
C LEU A 153 22.61 -3.96 -9.40
N SER A 154 22.48 -2.63 -9.39
CA SER A 154 21.59 -1.92 -8.46
C SER A 154 20.11 -2.11 -8.84
N ALA A 155 19.22 -2.23 -7.84
CA ALA A 155 17.78 -2.29 -8.09
C ALA A 155 17.29 -0.94 -8.61
N SER A 156 16.45 -0.97 -9.65
CA SER A 156 15.77 0.22 -10.15
C SER A 156 14.54 0.53 -9.28
N ASP A 157 14.05 1.77 -9.32
CA ASP A 157 12.80 2.14 -8.65
C ASP A 157 11.63 1.24 -9.10
N SER A 158 11.61 0.85 -10.38
CA SER A 158 10.60 -0.08 -10.93
C SER A 158 10.64 -1.46 -10.28
N ASP A 159 11.84 -1.99 -10.01
CA ASP A 159 11.98 -3.30 -9.36
C ASP A 159 11.48 -3.25 -7.91
N ILE A 160 11.72 -2.12 -7.24
CA ILE A 160 11.25 -1.87 -5.87
C ILE A 160 9.72 -1.70 -5.86
N GLU A 161 9.16 -0.93 -6.81
CA GLU A 161 7.71 -0.78 -7.01
C GLU A 161 7.06 -2.14 -7.22
N GLU A 162 7.58 -2.95 -8.13
CA GLU A 162 7.04 -4.28 -8.42
C GLU A 162 7.09 -5.18 -7.19
N THR A 163 8.23 -5.21 -6.49
CA THR A 163 8.38 -6.01 -5.26
C THR A 163 7.39 -5.59 -4.18
N LEU A 164 7.17 -4.28 -4.00
CA LEU A 164 6.21 -3.73 -3.04
C LEU A 164 4.77 -4.16 -3.41
N ASN A 165 4.38 -3.98 -4.66
CA ASN A 165 3.03 -4.32 -5.12
C ASN A 165 2.76 -5.83 -5.04
N ASP A 166 3.76 -6.65 -5.35
CA ASP A 166 3.68 -8.10 -5.24
C ASP A 166 3.44 -8.55 -3.80
N VAL A 167 4.24 -8.08 -2.84
CA VAL A 167 4.09 -8.50 -1.45
C VAL A 167 2.75 -8.05 -0.86
N VAL A 168 2.26 -6.86 -1.25
CA VAL A 168 0.92 -6.40 -0.85
C VAL A 168 -0.15 -7.28 -1.47
N THR A 169 -0.05 -7.57 -2.77
CA THR A 169 -0.99 -8.45 -3.49
C THR A 169 -1.01 -9.86 -2.90
N LEU A 170 0.14 -10.41 -2.53
CA LEU A 170 0.25 -11.70 -1.84
C LEU A 170 -0.47 -11.66 -0.48
N THR A 171 -0.28 -10.60 0.30
CA THR A 171 -0.97 -10.44 1.59
C THR A 171 -2.49 -10.32 1.40
N LEU A 172 -2.96 -9.59 0.38
CA LEU A 172 -4.38 -9.50 0.03
C LEU A 172 -4.95 -10.86 -0.38
N LYS A 173 -4.18 -11.67 -1.13
CA LYS A 173 -4.53 -13.06 -1.47
C LYS A 173 -4.67 -13.93 -0.24
N GLU A 174 -3.82 -13.78 0.78
CA GLU A 174 -3.97 -14.49 2.05
C GLU A 174 -5.28 -14.12 2.75
N ILE A 175 -5.58 -12.82 2.83
CA ILE A 175 -6.86 -12.32 3.40
C ILE A 175 -8.06 -12.90 2.64
N ALA A 176 -8.00 -12.92 1.31
CA ALA A 176 -9.10 -13.42 0.47
C ALA A 176 -9.40 -14.91 0.70
N ASN A 177 -8.34 -15.67 0.97
CA ASN A 177 -8.39 -17.12 1.04
C ASN A 177 -8.49 -17.66 2.47
N ASP A 178 -8.40 -16.80 3.50
CA ASP A 178 -8.51 -17.19 4.90
C ASP A 178 -9.91 -17.78 5.20
N PRO A 179 -10.00 -19.09 5.50
CA PRO A 179 -11.28 -19.73 5.74
C PRO A 179 -11.94 -19.28 7.05
N GLU A 180 -11.18 -18.90 8.07
CA GLU A 180 -11.69 -18.48 9.37
C GLU A 180 -12.31 -17.08 9.28
N LEU A 181 -11.60 -16.13 8.64
CA LEU A 181 -12.16 -14.80 8.37
C LEU A 181 -13.42 -14.92 7.52
N ARG A 182 -13.35 -15.72 6.44
CA ARG A 182 -14.47 -15.94 5.54
C ARG A 182 -15.68 -16.53 6.26
N GLN A 183 -15.48 -17.59 7.05
CA GLN A 183 -16.54 -18.24 7.80
C GLN A 183 -17.15 -17.27 8.83
N TYR A 184 -16.31 -16.55 9.57
CA TYR A 184 -16.77 -15.56 10.54
C TYR A 184 -17.66 -14.51 9.89
N MET A 185 -17.21 -13.89 8.80
CA MET A 185 -17.99 -12.89 8.07
C MET A 185 -19.26 -13.50 7.47
N GLN A 186 -19.19 -14.70 6.90
CA GLN A 186 -20.34 -15.38 6.32
C GLN A 186 -21.40 -15.73 7.37
N GLU A 187 -21.02 -16.06 8.60
CA GLU A 187 -21.98 -16.43 9.65
C GLU A 187 -22.47 -15.23 10.46
N ARG A 188 -21.62 -14.22 10.67
CA ARG A 188 -21.86 -13.16 11.67
C ARG A 188 -22.21 -11.80 11.09
N PHE A 189 -21.88 -11.51 9.83
CA PHE A 189 -22.29 -10.24 9.21
C PHE A 189 -23.77 -10.26 8.81
#